data_AF-A0A1V5GSL8-F1
#
_entry.id   AF-A0A1V5GSL8-F1
#
_cell.length_a   1.000
_cell.length_b   1.000
_cell.length_c   1.000
_cell.angle_alpha   90.00
_cell.angle_beta   90.00
_cell.angle_gamma   90.00
#
_symmetry.space_group_name_H-M   'P 1'
#
loop_
_entity.id
_entity.type
_entity.pdbx_description
1 polymer ?
#
loop_
_entity_poly.entity_id
_entity_poly.type
_entity_poly.pdbx_seq_one_letter_code
_entity_poly.pdbx_strand_id
1 'polypeptide(L)'
;MAQWDNEFNDIDFYGGEAFFIMDDSQDMIEVRYRDGMIIDVGLDSDNIYNITVLGSDDSEGTASPLCVVKFTEREKLHDKLQELIVRFREGIHEHDENESRTAELLDKYGLDFINVPAGEIRELLTEELKSPAEGSSEYIRLLCAYLFCAGGKEDAELIRKAKYTTNMDIGAMIDKEWLTSLENGGIADDETRSRDELIADIVMYYMDYEDRLQWD
;
A
#
# COMPACT_ATOMS: atom_id res chain seq x y z
N MET A 1 -35.94 5.34 7.22
CA MET A 1 -34.78 4.49 6.91
C MET A 1 -33.91 4.53 8.15
N ALA A 2 -33.78 3.39 8.84
CA ALA A 2 -33.03 3.35 10.08
C ALA A 2 -31.56 3.68 9.79
N GLN A 3 -30.97 4.46 10.68
CA GLN A 3 -29.80 5.30 10.50
C GLN A 3 -28.51 4.50 10.82
N TRP A 4 -28.38 3.30 10.25
CA TRP A 4 -27.29 2.36 10.59
C TRP A 4 -25.94 2.84 10.05
N ASP A 5 -25.89 3.32 8.81
CA ASP A 5 -24.66 3.77 8.15
C ASP A 5 -23.87 4.79 9.01
N ASN A 6 -24.58 5.70 9.69
CA ASN A 6 -23.93 6.74 10.49
C ASN A 6 -23.18 6.23 11.72
N GLU A 7 -23.54 5.07 12.27
CA GLU A 7 -22.93 4.50 13.48
C GLU A 7 -21.62 3.74 13.18
N PHE A 8 -21.37 3.40 11.91
CA PHE A 8 -20.20 2.66 11.48
C PHE A 8 -19.34 3.43 10.48
N ASN A 9 -19.68 4.70 10.22
CA ASN A 9 -18.95 5.57 9.28
C ASN A 9 -17.51 5.90 9.74
N ASP A 10 -17.21 5.74 11.03
CA ASP A 10 -15.90 5.98 11.62
C ASP A 10 -15.08 4.71 11.85
N ILE A 11 -15.61 3.53 11.50
CA ILE A 11 -14.82 2.30 11.47
C ILE A 11 -13.81 2.39 10.33
N ASP A 12 -12.55 2.16 10.67
CA ASP A 12 -11.52 1.85 9.68
C ASP A 12 -11.58 0.35 9.39
N PHE A 13 -11.97 0.00 8.17
CA PHE A 13 -12.08 -1.38 7.71
C PHE A 13 -10.76 -1.98 7.21
N TYR A 14 -9.65 -1.21 7.21
CA TYR A 14 -8.32 -1.66 6.77
C TYR A 14 -8.36 -2.30 5.37
N GLY A 15 -8.95 -1.59 4.40
CA GLY A 15 -9.06 -2.03 3.00
C GLY A 15 -10.22 -2.99 2.70
N GLY A 16 -11.00 -3.39 3.71
CA GLY A 16 -12.22 -4.17 3.51
C GLY A 16 -13.38 -3.35 2.94
N GLU A 17 -14.18 -3.96 2.06
CA GLU A 17 -15.44 -3.39 1.57
C GLU A 17 -16.60 -3.82 2.46
N ALA A 18 -17.29 -2.86 3.07
CA ALA A 18 -18.42 -3.12 3.98
C ALA A 18 -19.77 -3.06 3.25
N PHE A 19 -20.58 -4.10 3.46
CA PHE A 19 -21.93 -4.24 2.93
C PHE A 19 -22.93 -4.23 4.08
N PHE A 20 -23.80 -3.22 4.13
CA PHE A 20 -24.84 -3.09 5.14
C PHE A 20 -26.14 -3.71 4.64
N ILE A 21 -26.60 -4.76 5.34
CA ILE A 21 -27.79 -5.54 4.95
C ILE A 21 -28.97 -5.03 5.79
N MET A 22 -29.89 -4.32 5.12
CA MET A 22 -30.96 -3.56 5.78
C MET A 22 -32.30 -4.29 5.84
N ASP A 23 -32.48 -5.32 5.00
CA ASP A 23 -33.73 -6.06 4.83
C ASP A 23 -33.72 -7.43 5.52
N ASP A 24 -32.58 -7.84 6.10
CA ASP A 24 -32.47 -9.06 6.91
C ASP A 24 -32.23 -8.68 8.37
N SER A 25 -33.02 -9.27 9.27
CA SER A 25 -32.82 -9.08 10.71
C SER A 25 -31.70 -9.95 11.27
N GLN A 26 -31.26 -10.95 10.50
CA GLN A 26 -30.21 -11.89 10.88
C GLN A 26 -28.85 -11.48 10.36
N ASP A 27 -28.75 -10.98 9.14
CA ASP A 27 -27.50 -10.50 8.54
C ASP A 27 -27.48 -8.98 8.55
N MET A 28 -26.45 -8.38 9.14
CA MET A 28 -26.41 -6.94 9.41
C MET A 28 -25.30 -6.25 8.64
N ILE A 29 -24.07 -6.78 8.75
CA ILE A 29 -22.88 -6.21 8.10
C ILE A 29 -22.03 -7.37 7.61
N GLU A 30 -21.59 -7.30 6.36
CA GLU A 30 -20.56 -8.19 5.84
C GLU A 30 -19.39 -7.33 5.38
N VAL A 31 -18.18 -7.61 5.86
CA VAL A 31 -16.95 -6.96 5.41
C VAL A 31 -16.16 -7.97 4.61
N ARG A 32 -15.89 -7.68 3.33
CA ARG A 32 -15.14 -8.55 2.43
C ARG A 32 -13.75 -7.97 2.15
N TYR A 33 -12.75 -8.83 2.15
CA TYR A 33 -11.37 -8.49 1.83
C TYR A 33 -10.94 -9.16 0.51
N ARG A 34 -9.99 -8.56 -0.21
CA ARG A 34 -9.54 -9.07 -1.52
C ARG A 34 -8.87 -10.45 -1.44
N ASP A 35 -8.27 -10.77 -0.30
CA ASP A 35 -7.66 -12.07 -0.03
C ASP A 35 -8.68 -13.19 0.24
N GLY A 36 -9.98 -12.86 0.23
CA GLY A 36 -11.07 -13.79 0.46
C GLY A 36 -11.55 -13.87 1.91
N MET A 37 -10.88 -13.19 2.86
CA MET A 37 -11.35 -13.12 4.24
C MET A 37 -12.68 -12.38 4.32
N ILE A 38 -13.56 -12.83 5.22
CA ILE A 38 -14.85 -12.19 5.48
C ILE A 38 -15.04 -11.99 6.98
N ILE A 39 -15.59 -10.84 7.37
CA ILE A 39 -16.16 -10.62 8.69
C ILE A 39 -17.67 -10.47 8.53
N ASP A 40 -18.39 -11.46 9.02
CA ASP A 40 -19.85 -11.51 8.99
C ASP A 40 -20.42 -11.11 10.36
N VAL A 41 -21.37 -10.18 10.35
CA VAL A 41 -22.04 -9.67 11.54
C VAL A 41 -23.53 -9.96 11.42
N GLY A 42 -24.04 -10.69 12.39
CA GLY A 42 -25.46 -11.04 12.45
C GLY A 42 -26.07 -11.06 13.84
N LEU A 43 -27.38 -11.24 13.88
CA LEU A 43 -28.21 -11.36 15.08
C LEU A 43 -29.03 -12.64 15.00
N ASP A 44 -28.83 -13.55 15.94
CA ASP A 44 -29.60 -14.80 15.93
C ASP A 44 -31.01 -14.66 16.53
N SER A 45 -31.79 -15.75 16.45
CA SER A 45 -33.17 -15.79 16.94
C SER A 45 -33.32 -15.54 18.45
N ASP A 46 -32.24 -15.68 19.22
CA ASP A 46 -32.22 -15.43 20.67
C ASP A 46 -31.79 -13.99 21.00
N ASN A 47 -31.67 -13.11 19.99
CA ASN A 47 -31.15 -11.75 20.08
C ASN A 47 -29.70 -11.70 20.57
N ILE A 48 -28.89 -12.67 20.16
CA ILE A 48 -27.44 -12.68 20.41
C ILE A 48 -26.75 -12.21 19.14
N TYR A 49 -25.96 -11.14 19.25
CA TYR A 49 -25.07 -10.68 18.21
C TYR A 49 -23.93 -11.67 18.03
N ASN A 50 -23.62 -11.99 16.78
CA ASN A 50 -22.54 -12.87 16.39
C ASN A 50 -21.66 -12.11 15.39
N ILE A 51 -20.35 -12.06 15.65
CA ILE A 51 -19.36 -11.67 14.65
C ILE A 51 -18.53 -12.90 14.33
N THR A 52 -18.53 -13.30 13.06
CA THR A 52 -17.83 -14.47 12.55
C THR A 52 -16.75 -14.04 11.59
N VAL A 53 -15.50 -14.40 11.87
CA VAL A 53 -14.38 -14.17 10.97
C VAL A 53 -14.09 -15.45 10.21
N LEU A 54 -14.16 -15.39 8.88
CA LEU A 54 -13.96 -16.50 7.96
C LEU A 54 -12.71 -16.25 7.12
N GLY A 55 -11.91 -17.30 6.89
CA GLY A 55 -10.74 -17.21 6.01
C GLY A 55 -11.09 -17.24 4.51
N SER A 56 -12.26 -17.78 4.17
CA SER A 56 -12.82 -17.80 2.81
C SER A 56 -14.35 -17.96 2.87
N ASP A 57 -15.03 -17.64 1.77
CA ASP A 57 -16.49 -17.76 1.63
C ASP A 57 -16.97 -19.14 1.14
N ASP A 58 -16.05 -20.08 1.00
CA ASP A 58 -16.34 -21.44 0.58
C ASP A 58 -16.85 -22.33 1.74
N SER A 59 -17.22 -23.56 1.40
CA SER A 59 -17.73 -24.53 2.37
C SER A 59 -16.73 -24.92 3.47
N GLU A 60 -15.43 -24.86 3.20
CA GLU A 60 -14.37 -25.18 4.17
C GLU A 60 -14.15 -24.02 5.13
N GLY A 61 -14.05 -22.78 4.61
CA GLY A 61 -13.97 -21.56 5.41
C GLY A 61 -15.17 -21.40 6.34
N THR A 62 -16.38 -21.63 5.83
CA THR A 62 -17.63 -21.59 6.62
C THR A 62 -17.66 -22.66 7.72
N ALA A 63 -17.11 -23.86 7.46
CA ALA A 63 -17.08 -24.94 8.43
C ALA A 63 -16.05 -24.75 9.55
N SER A 64 -15.04 -23.89 9.33
CA SER A 64 -13.93 -23.66 10.25
C SER A 64 -13.63 -22.17 10.41
N PRO A 65 -14.52 -21.39 11.06
CA PRO A 65 -14.31 -19.97 11.27
C PRO A 65 -13.03 -19.70 12.07
N LEU A 66 -12.30 -18.66 11.69
CA LEU A 66 -11.10 -18.19 12.37
C LEU A 66 -11.41 -17.64 13.77
N CYS A 67 -12.58 -17.02 13.92
CA CYS A 67 -13.07 -16.49 15.19
C CYS A 67 -14.59 -16.39 15.17
N VAL A 68 -15.22 -16.64 16.33
CA VAL A 68 -16.64 -16.35 16.55
C VAL A 68 -16.79 -15.64 17.89
N VAL A 69 -17.33 -14.43 17.88
CA VAL A 69 -17.60 -13.64 19.08
C VAL A 69 -19.10 -13.47 19.24
N LYS A 70 -19.62 -13.83 20.42
CA LYS A 70 -21.05 -13.74 20.75
C LYS A 70 -21.28 -12.79 21.92
N PHE A 71 -22.31 -11.95 21.83
CA PHE A 71 -22.65 -11.00 22.90
C PHE A 71 -24.09 -10.48 22.74
N THR A 72 -24.66 -9.93 23.80
CA THR A 72 -26.07 -9.46 23.83
C THR A 72 -26.21 -7.94 23.83
N GLU A 73 -25.14 -7.22 24.14
CA GLU A 73 -25.11 -5.76 24.30
C GLU A 73 -24.84 -5.09 22.95
N ARG A 74 -25.88 -4.55 22.30
CA ARG A 74 -25.79 -3.91 20.99
C ARG A 74 -24.73 -2.80 20.96
N GLU A 75 -24.62 -2.03 22.02
CA GLU A 75 -23.68 -0.91 22.15
C GLU A 75 -22.21 -1.34 22.05
N LYS A 76 -21.90 -2.64 22.23
CA LYS A 76 -20.55 -3.18 22.05
C LYS A 76 -20.25 -3.59 20.62
N LEU A 77 -21.23 -3.57 19.72
CA LEU A 77 -21.06 -4.10 18.36
C LEU A 77 -19.98 -3.34 17.60
N HIS A 78 -20.01 -2.01 17.65
CA HIS A 78 -19.00 -1.15 17.04
C HIS A 78 -17.59 -1.50 17.53
N ASP A 79 -17.36 -1.44 18.84
CA ASP A 79 -16.02 -1.66 19.42
C ASP A 79 -15.52 -3.08 19.17
N LYS A 80 -16.40 -4.08 19.22
CA LYS A 80 -16.04 -5.48 18.94
C LYS A 80 -15.72 -5.71 17.47
N LEU A 81 -16.44 -5.06 16.57
CA LEU A 81 -16.14 -5.13 15.14
C LEU A 81 -14.79 -4.48 14.86
N GLN A 82 -14.53 -3.27 15.38
CA GLN A 82 -13.24 -2.61 15.24
C GLN A 82 -12.10 -3.43 15.86
N GLU A 83 -12.29 -4.00 17.05
CA GLU A 83 -11.30 -4.88 17.72
C GLU A 83 -10.94 -6.08 16.85
N LEU A 84 -11.93 -6.72 16.21
CA LEU A 84 -11.70 -7.86 15.33
C LEU A 84 -11.05 -7.46 14.01
N ILE A 85 -11.47 -6.35 13.41
CA ILE A 85 -10.82 -5.82 12.21
C ILE A 85 -9.35 -5.57 12.52
N VAL A 86 -9.04 -4.81 13.58
CA VAL A 86 -7.65 -4.55 14.00
C VAL A 86 -6.92 -5.86 14.25
N ARG A 87 -7.47 -6.79 15.03
CA ARG A 87 -6.81 -8.06 15.32
C ARG A 87 -6.44 -8.88 14.09
N PHE A 88 -7.29 -8.86 13.06
CA PHE A 88 -7.11 -9.67 11.85
C PHE A 88 -6.50 -8.90 10.68
N ARG A 89 -6.44 -7.57 10.74
CA ARG A 89 -5.99 -6.70 9.64
C ARG A 89 -4.90 -5.71 10.01
N GLU A 90 -4.70 -5.37 11.28
CA GLU A 90 -3.56 -4.57 11.72
C GLU A 90 -2.27 -5.37 11.47
N GLY A 91 -1.32 -4.80 10.72
CA GLY A 91 -0.15 -5.51 10.19
C GLY A 91 -0.44 -6.41 8.98
N ILE A 92 -1.71 -6.62 8.62
CA ILE A 92 -2.15 -7.07 7.30
C ILE A 92 -2.82 -5.88 6.61
N HIS A 93 -2.10 -4.76 6.57
CA HIS A 93 -2.23 -3.92 5.40
C HIS A 93 -2.09 -4.89 4.22
N GLU A 94 -2.99 -4.83 3.23
CA GLU A 94 -2.53 -5.23 1.90
C GLU A 94 -1.17 -4.55 1.80
N HIS A 95 -0.07 -5.32 1.79
CA HIS A 95 1.12 -4.80 1.16
C HIS A 95 0.56 -4.35 -0.17
N ASP A 96 0.45 -3.04 -0.35
CA ASP A 96 0.01 -2.45 -1.60
C ASP A 96 0.77 -3.26 -2.63
N GLU A 97 0.10 -3.79 -3.66
CA GLU A 97 0.79 -4.60 -4.67
C GLU A 97 2.08 -3.88 -5.11
N ASN A 98 2.08 -2.54 -5.06
CA ASN A 98 3.25 -1.70 -5.26
C ASN A 98 4.28 -1.68 -4.12
N GLU A 99 3.91 -1.77 -2.85
CA GLU A 99 4.86 -2.01 -1.75
C GLU A 99 5.52 -3.38 -1.88
N SER A 100 4.76 -4.44 -2.21
CA SER A 100 5.34 -5.76 -2.51
C SER A 100 6.33 -5.67 -3.67
N ARG A 101 5.95 -5.01 -4.77
CA ARG A 101 6.84 -4.79 -5.93
C ARG A 101 8.07 -3.95 -5.59
N THR A 102 7.94 -2.98 -4.67
CA THR A 102 9.04 -2.15 -4.17
C THR A 102 10.00 -3.01 -3.35
N ALA A 103 9.48 -3.83 -2.44
CA ALA A 103 10.25 -4.78 -1.66
C ALA A 103 10.97 -5.79 -2.56
N GLU A 104 10.29 -6.37 -3.56
CA GLU A 104 10.90 -7.30 -4.54
C GLU A 104 12.07 -6.66 -5.31
N LEU A 105 11.96 -5.38 -5.68
CA LEU A 105 13.05 -4.65 -6.33
C LEU A 105 14.26 -4.45 -5.39
N LEU A 106 14.00 -4.09 -4.14
CA LEU A 106 15.04 -3.94 -3.11
C LEU A 106 15.69 -5.30 -2.81
N ASP A 107 14.92 -6.38 -2.73
CA ASP A 107 15.45 -7.74 -2.52
C ASP A 107 16.34 -8.18 -3.71
N LYS A 108 15.95 -7.81 -4.94
CA LYS A 108 16.67 -8.18 -6.16
C LYS A 108 17.98 -7.41 -6.33
N TYR A 109 17.98 -6.11 -6.11
CA TYR A 109 19.11 -5.24 -6.43
C TYR A 109 19.85 -4.70 -5.21
N GLY A 110 19.21 -4.72 -4.05
CA GLY A 110 19.68 -4.12 -2.82
C GLY A 110 19.90 -2.62 -2.93
N LEU A 111 20.58 -2.08 -1.93
CA LEU A 111 21.00 -0.68 -1.89
C LEU A 111 22.24 -0.40 -2.77
N ASP A 112 22.60 -1.31 -3.69
CA ASP A 112 23.68 -1.11 -4.65
C ASP A 112 23.18 -0.36 -5.90
N PHE A 113 22.67 0.85 -5.67
CA PHE A 113 22.02 1.66 -6.69
C PHE A 113 22.90 2.00 -7.91
N ILE A 114 24.23 1.92 -7.79
CA ILE A 114 25.18 2.31 -8.86
C ILE A 114 25.38 1.17 -9.86
N ASN A 115 25.35 -0.09 -9.41
CA ASN A 115 25.70 -1.24 -10.25
C ASN A 115 24.49 -1.95 -10.88
N VAL A 116 23.27 -1.44 -10.67
CA VAL A 116 22.06 -2.02 -11.26
C VAL A 116 22.05 -1.90 -12.78
N PRO A 117 21.45 -2.85 -13.51
CA PRO A 117 21.35 -2.81 -14.95
C PRO A 117 20.38 -1.70 -15.41
N ALA A 118 20.90 -0.49 -15.64
CA ALA A 118 20.09 0.68 -16.02
C ALA A 118 19.16 0.43 -17.23
N GLY A 119 19.53 -0.44 -18.17
CA GLY A 119 18.65 -0.86 -19.27
C GLY A 119 17.35 -1.51 -18.80
N GLU A 120 17.43 -2.43 -17.84
CA GLU A 120 16.25 -3.10 -17.26
C GLU A 120 15.39 -2.13 -16.45
N ILE A 121 16.03 -1.24 -15.68
CA ILE A 121 15.32 -0.20 -14.91
C ILE A 121 14.54 0.74 -15.83
N ARG A 122 15.11 1.12 -16.99
CA ARG A 122 14.40 1.93 -18.00
C ARG A 122 13.17 1.21 -18.53
N GLU A 123 13.27 -0.09 -18.80
CA GLU A 123 12.16 -0.90 -19.31
C GLU A 123 11.03 -0.94 -18.27
N LEU A 124 11.35 -1.28 -17.01
CA LEU A 124 10.38 -1.30 -15.90
C LEU A 124 9.68 0.04 -15.71
N LEU A 125 10.44 1.15 -15.66
CA LEU A 125 9.88 2.48 -15.50
C LEU A 125 9.03 2.90 -16.71
N THR A 126 9.46 2.54 -17.92
CA THR A 126 8.70 2.84 -19.14
C THR A 126 7.36 2.10 -19.16
N GLU A 127 7.33 0.83 -18.77
CA GLU A 127 6.09 0.07 -18.69
C GLU A 127 5.15 0.63 -17.61
N GLU A 128 5.67 0.94 -16.42
CA GLU A 128 4.87 1.49 -15.33
C GLU A 128 4.20 2.82 -15.72
N LEU A 129 4.94 3.70 -16.39
CA LEU A 129 4.42 5.01 -16.82
C LEU A 129 3.35 4.93 -17.92
N LYS A 130 3.15 3.80 -18.59
CA LYS A 130 2.05 3.65 -19.57
C LYS A 130 0.69 3.56 -18.90
N SER A 131 0.64 2.93 -17.73
CA SER A 131 -0.57 2.71 -16.95
C SER A 131 -0.20 2.58 -15.48
N PRO A 132 0.11 3.70 -14.79
CA PRO A 132 0.56 3.65 -13.40
C PRO A 132 -0.49 2.95 -12.53
N ALA A 133 -0.07 1.97 -11.74
CA ALA A 133 -0.97 1.35 -10.77
C ALA A 133 -1.35 2.38 -9.69
N GLU A 134 -2.58 2.30 -9.17
CA GLU A 134 -2.96 3.09 -7.99
C GLU A 134 -2.04 2.71 -6.83
N GLY A 135 -1.48 3.69 -6.12
CA GLY A 135 -0.51 3.44 -5.04
C GLY A 135 0.97 3.29 -5.47
N SER A 136 1.27 3.24 -6.78
CA SER A 136 2.63 3.00 -7.32
C SER A 136 3.70 4.07 -7.06
N SER A 137 3.43 5.04 -6.17
CA SER A 137 4.30 6.20 -5.96
C SER A 137 5.71 5.83 -5.52
N GLU A 138 5.83 4.94 -4.53
CA GLU A 138 7.14 4.52 -4.02
C GLU A 138 7.87 3.61 -5.02
N TYR A 139 7.14 2.72 -5.70
CA TYR A 139 7.70 1.87 -6.75
C TYR A 139 8.30 2.69 -7.91
N ILE A 140 7.55 3.70 -8.40
CA ILE A 140 8.04 4.62 -9.46
C ILE A 140 9.24 5.43 -8.95
N ARG A 141 9.20 5.89 -7.71
CA ARG A 141 10.31 6.65 -7.10
C ARG A 141 11.57 5.79 -6.99
N LEU A 142 11.45 4.52 -6.59
CA LEU A 142 12.57 3.59 -6.49
C LEU A 142 13.20 3.32 -7.85
N LEU A 143 12.39 3.09 -8.89
CA LEU A 143 12.88 2.97 -10.25
C LEU A 143 13.59 4.25 -10.72
N CYS A 144 13.06 5.44 -10.40
CA CYS A 144 13.72 6.70 -10.70
C CYS A 144 15.04 6.86 -9.95
N ALA A 145 15.13 6.40 -8.69
CA ALA A 145 16.34 6.44 -7.89
C ALA A 145 17.43 5.51 -8.47
N TYR A 146 17.09 4.26 -8.79
CA TYR A 146 17.99 3.34 -9.50
C TYR A 146 18.49 3.93 -10.81
N LEU A 147 17.59 4.52 -11.59
CA LEU A 147 17.95 5.10 -12.88
C LEU A 147 18.80 6.36 -12.73
N PHE A 148 18.53 7.19 -11.72
CA PHE A 148 19.35 8.35 -11.39
C PHE A 148 20.78 7.93 -10.98
N CYS A 149 20.93 6.85 -10.21
CA CYS A 149 22.23 6.41 -9.72
C CYS A 149 23.07 5.72 -10.79
N ALA A 150 22.50 4.72 -11.49
CA ALA A 150 23.23 3.92 -12.50
C ALA A 150 23.21 4.52 -13.92
N GLY A 151 22.28 5.43 -14.18
CA GLY A 151 22.05 6.00 -15.51
C GLY A 151 22.94 7.17 -15.88
N GLY A 152 22.58 7.83 -16.97
CA GLY A 152 23.29 8.97 -17.54
C GLY A 152 22.34 10.12 -17.90
N LYS A 153 22.88 11.11 -18.58
CA LYS A 153 22.14 12.31 -19.00
C LYS A 153 20.92 11.99 -19.85
N GLU A 154 20.99 10.92 -20.64
CA GLU A 154 19.90 10.41 -21.48
C GLU A 154 18.64 10.01 -20.69
N ASP A 155 18.80 9.69 -19.40
CA ASP A 155 17.72 9.21 -18.53
C ASP A 155 16.90 10.32 -17.92
N ALA A 156 17.41 11.56 -17.95
CA ALA A 156 16.74 12.73 -17.40
C ALA A 156 15.32 12.88 -17.97
N GLU A 157 15.12 12.61 -19.26
CA GLU A 157 13.81 12.71 -19.90
C GLU A 157 12.80 11.67 -19.39
N LEU A 158 13.25 10.46 -19.08
CA LEU A 158 12.36 9.42 -18.54
C LEU A 158 11.96 9.74 -17.09
N ILE A 159 12.92 10.16 -16.26
CA ILE A 159 12.66 10.59 -14.88
C ILE A 159 11.80 11.87 -14.87
N ARG A 160 11.99 12.79 -15.82
CA ARG A 160 11.16 13.98 -15.99
C ARG A 160 9.71 13.61 -16.30
N LYS A 161 9.48 12.62 -17.16
CA LYS A 161 8.12 12.10 -17.42
C LYS A 161 7.50 11.53 -16.15
N ALA A 162 8.24 10.73 -15.38
CA ALA A 162 7.77 10.24 -14.10
C ALA A 162 7.40 11.40 -13.16
N LYS A 163 8.23 12.44 -13.05
CA LYS A 163 7.96 13.58 -12.17
C LYS A 163 6.71 14.40 -12.56
N TYR A 164 6.47 14.64 -13.84
CA TYR A 164 5.48 15.63 -14.29
C TYR A 164 4.22 15.06 -14.96
N THR A 165 4.19 13.76 -15.25
CA THR A 165 3.07 13.12 -15.98
C THR A 165 2.19 12.26 -15.09
N THR A 166 2.69 11.85 -13.93
CA THR A 166 1.95 11.05 -12.95
C THR A 166 1.17 11.95 -11.97
N ASN A 167 0.41 11.36 -11.04
CA ASN A 167 -0.27 12.09 -9.96
C ASN A 167 0.71 13.04 -9.21
N MET A 168 0.21 14.17 -8.71
CA MET A 168 1.02 15.21 -8.03
C MET A 168 1.84 14.64 -6.86
N ASP A 169 1.32 13.63 -6.17
CA ASP A 169 1.99 12.98 -5.04
C ASP A 169 3.29 12.26 -5.47
N ILE A 170 3.25 11.56 -6.60
CA ILE A 170 4.41 10.89 -7.22
C ILE A 170 5.45 11.94 -7.66
N GLY A 171 4.96 13.02 -8.27
CA GLY A 171 5.80 14.12 -8.72
C GLY A 171 6.51 14.88 -7.60
N ALA A 172 5.93 14.89 -6.39
CA ALA A 172 6.53 15.50 -5.21
C ALA A 172 7.69 14.66 -4.65
N MET A 173 7.66 13.33 -4.83
CA MET A 173 8.67 12.41 -4.30
C MET A 173 9.97 12.35 -5.11
N ILE A 174 9.92 12.69 -6.39
CA ILE A 174 11.10 12.72 -7.27
C ILE A 174 11.75 14.10 -7.16
N ASP A 175 12.99 14.17 -6.66
CA ASP A 175 13.67 15.45 -6.50
C ASP A 175 13.99 16.08 -7.87
N LYS A 176 13.70 17.38 -8.02
CA LYS A 176 14.12 18.13 -9.20
C LYS A 176 15.65 18.20 -9.32
N GLU A 177 16.36 18.13 -8.19
CA GLU A 177 17.81 18.19 -8.13
C GLU A 177 18.46 16.98 -8.84
N TRP A 178 17.78 15.81 -8.83
CA TRP A 178 18.22 14.64 -9.59
C TRP A 178 18.26 14.93 -11.10
N LEU A 179 17.23 15.61 -11.62
CA LEU A 179 17.17 16.00 -13.03
C LEU A 179 18.28 16.99 -13.38
N THR A 180 18.45 18.05 -12.58
CA THR A 180 19.50 19.05 -12.81
C THR A 180 20.89 18.42 -12.80
N SER A 181 21.15 17.52 -11.84
CA SER A 181 22.39 16.74 -11.74
C SER A 181 22.62 15.89 -12.99
N LEU A 182 21.63 15.13 -13.48
CA LEU A 182 21.81 14.34 -14.70
C LEU A 182 22.11 15.21 -15.93
N GLU A 183 21.44 16.36 -16.04
CA GLU A 183 21.57 17.26 -17.18
C GLU A 183 22.94 17.96 -17.23
N ASN A 184 23.50 18.29 -16.06
CA ASN A 184 24.81 18.92 -15.91
C ASN A 184 25.97 17.90 -15.82
N GLY A 185 25.67 16.60 -15.77
CA GLY A 185 26.66 15.52 -15.71
C GLY A 185 27.14 15.18 -14.30
N GLY A 186 26.40 15.56 -13.26
CA GLY A 186 26.69 15.29 -11.86
C GLY A 186 27.68 16.27 -11.23
N ILE A 187 27.85 17.44 -11.85
CA ILE A 187 28.80 18.46 -11.41
C ILE A 187 28.10 19.34 -10.38
N ALA A 188 28.71 19.51 -9.20
CA ALA A 188 28.19 20.41 -8.19
C ALA A 188 28.33 21.88 -8.62
N ASP A 189 27.29 22.67 -8.37
CA ASP A 189 27.25 24.11 -8.59
C ASP A 189 26.41 24.82 -7.50
N ASP A 190 26.13 26.11 -7.68
CA ASP A 190 25.38 26.92 -6.70
C ASP A 190 23.91 26.44 -6.53
N GLU A 191 23.38 25.65 -7.46
CA GLU A 191 21.99 25.19 -7.48
C GLU A 191 21.86 23.66 -7.30
N THR A 192 22.97 22.91 -7.41
CA THR A 192 22.98 21.44 -7.44
C THR A 192 24.14 20.88 -6.62
N ARG A 193 23.85 19.98 -5.70
CA ARG A 193 24.84 19.20 -4.95
C ARG A 193 25.58 18.20 -5.84
N SER A 194 26.68 17.65 -5.34
CA SER A 194 27.40 16.62 -6.08
C SER A 194 26.55 15.36 -6.24
N ARG A 195 26.74 14.63 -7.34
CA ARG A 195 25.99 13.38 -7.57
C ARG A 195 26.20 12.36 -6.44
N ASP A 196 27.40 12.28 -5.88
CA ASP A 196 27.71 11.37 -4.78
C ASP A 196 26.91 11.70 -3.50
N GLU A 197 26.72 12.98 -3.18
CA GLU A 197 25.89 13.41 -2.04
C GLU A 197 24.41 13.05 -2.26
N LEU A 198 23.90 13.25 -3.49
CA LEU A 198 22.53 12.89 -3.84
C LEU A 198 22.30 11.37 -3.76
N ILE A 199 23.28 10.57 -4.20
CA ILE A 199 23.23 9.11 -4.08
C ILE A 199 23.26 8.69 -2.60
N ALA A 200 24.08 9.33 -1.78
CA ALA A 200 24.13 9.02 -0.34
C ALA A 200 22.79 9.29 0.35
N ASP A 201 22.10 10.38 0.01
CA ASP A 201 20.76 10.67 0.53
C ASP A 201 19.72 9.62 0.08
N ILE A 202 19.80 9.15 -1.17
CA ILE A 202 18.95 8.07 -1.67
C ILE A 202 19.17 6.78 -0.88
N VAL A 203 20.43 6.39 -0.68
CA VAL A 203 20.78 5.19 0.10
C VAL A 203 20.25 5.32 1.52
N MET A 204 20.48 6.46 2.19
CA MET A 204 19.98 6.70 3.54
C MET A 204 18.45 6.62 3.62
N TYR A 205 17.75 7.15 2.62
CA TYR A 205 16.29 7.06 2.55
C TYR A 205 15.81 5.61 2.47
N TYR A 206 16.40 4.79 1.58
CA TYR A 206 15.96 3.40 1.40
C TYR A 206 16.45 2.45 2.49
N MET A 207 17.55 2.76 3.18
CA MET A 207 17.91 2.07 4.43
C MET A 207 16.81 2.21 5.48
N ASP A 208 16.36 3.45 5.72
CA ASP A 208 15.29 3.75 6.68
C ASP A 208 13.92 3.21 6.21
N TYR A 209 13.70 3.10 4.90
CA TYR A 209 12.51 2.45 4.33
C TYR A 209 12.52 0.93 4.55
N GLU A 210 13.63 0.23 4.26
CA GLU A 210 13.77 -1.21 4.54
C GLU A 210 13.61 -1.51 6.03
N ASP A 211 14.15 -0.64 6.90
CA ASP A 211 13.98 -0.77 8.35
C ASP A 211 12.50 -0.64 8.75
N ARG A 212 11.68 0.20 8.10
CA ARG A 212 10.23 0.25 8.38
C ARG A 212 9.51 -1.02 7.92
N LEU A 213 9.82 -1.51 6.72
CA LEU A 213 9.20 -2.72 6.17
C LEU A 213 9.42 -3.97 7.03
N GLN A 214 10.50 -4.02 7.82
CA GLN A 214 10.78 -5.16 8.70
C GLN A 214 10.01 -5.13 10.04
N TRP A 215 9.38 -4.02 10.38
CA TRP A 215 8.64 -3.83 11.63
C TRP A 215 7.13 -3.68 11.44
N ASP A 216 6.67 -3.72 10.19
CA ASP A 216 5.28 -3.87 9.76
C ASP A 216 4.94 -5.36 9.51
#